data_AF-A0A969HEH1-F1
#
_entry.id   AF-A0A969HEH1-F1
#
_cell.length_a   1.000
_cell.length_b   1.000
_cell.length_c   1.000
_cell.angle_alpha   90.00
_cell.angle_beta   90.00
_cell.angle_gamma   90.00
#
_symmetry.space_group_name_H-M   'P 1'
#
loop_
_entity.id
_entity.type
_entity.pdbx_description
1 polymer ?
#
loop_
_entity_poly.entity_id
_entity_poly.type
_entity_poly.pdbx_seq_one_letter_code
_entity_poly.pdbx_strand_id
1 'polypeptide(L)'
;MDQFKLFLDSIAIIQWKYEKVLQQAQQDFNIFSILRSESDEVYLHSQFLAELLNPKGSHNQGNILLGLFLQQVDLPNFNLKNVYVKKNTMALIFLWLMEPKQLF
;
A
#
# COMPACT_ATOMS: atom_id res chain seq x y z
N MET A 1 37.75 -19.71 21.70
CA MET A 1 36.51 -18.94 21.97
C MET A 1 36.44 -17.67 21.13
N ASP A 2 37.53 -16.90 21.02
CA ASP A 2 37.52 -15.61 20.31
C ASP A 2 37.28 -15.71 18.80
N GLN A 3 37.84 -16.72 18.11
CA GLN A 3 37.60 -16.89 16.67
C GLN A 3 36.13 -17.25 16.36
N PHE A 4 35.48 -18.01 17.23
CA PHE A 4 34.07 -18.35 17.07
C PHE A 4 33.19 -17.12 17.29
N LYS A 5 33.54 -16.27 18.25
CA LYS A 5 32.86 -15.00 18.50
C LYS A 5 32.99 -14.04 17.32
N LEU A 6 34.20 -13.90 16.78
CA LEU A 6 34.47 -13.10 15.57
C LEU A 6 33.65 -13.59 14.37
N PHE A 7 33.52 -14.90 14.20
CA PHE A 7 32.70 -15.49 13.16
C PHE A 7 31.20 -15.15 13.33
N LEU A 8 30.65 -15.31 14.53
CA LEU A 8 29.24 -14.94 14.81
C LEU A 8 28.99 -13.45 14.59
N ASP A 9 29.92 -12.59 15.00
CA ASP A 9 29.82 -11.15 14.80
C ASP A 9 29.80 -10.80 13.30
N SER A 10 30.62 -11.47 12.48
CA SER A 10 30.60 -11.28 11.02
C SER A 10 29.27 -11.70 10.38
N ILE A 11 28.67 -12.80 10.84
CA ILE A 11 27.35 -13.25 10.38
C ILE A 11 26.29 -12.21 10.73
N ALA A 12 26.31 -11.68 11.95
CA ALA A 12 25.36 -10.66 12.39
C ALA A 12 25.45 -9.38 11.55
N ILE A 13 26.67 -8.95 11.18
CA ILE A 13 26.89 -7.80 10.30
C ILE A 13 26.32 -8.05 8.88
N ILE A 14 26.54 -9.24 8.33
CA ILE A 14 26.02 -9.63 7.01
C ILE A 14 24.48 -9.61 7.04
N GLN A 15 23.88 -10.18 8.08
CA GLN A 15 22.43 -10.24 8.26
C GLN A 15 21.83 -8.83 8.39
N TRP A 16 22.44 -7.96 9.20
CA TRP A 16 22.03 -6.56 9.32
C TRP A 16 22.11 -5.81 8.00
N LYS A 17 23.19 -6.01 7.22
CA LYS A 17 23.32 -5.43 5.87
C LYS A 17 22.21 -5.93 4.94
N TYR A 18 21.91 -7.22 4.96
CA TYR A 18 20.84 -7.79 4.15
C TYR A 18 19.48 -7.22 4.52
N GLU A 19 19.16 -7.13 5.81
CA GLU A 19 17.93 -6.51 6.28
C GLU A 19 17.83 -5.04 5.89
N LYS A 20 18.95 -4.29 5.96
CA LYS A 20 18.99 -2.88 5.55
C LYS A 20 18.86 -2.70 4.05
N VAL A 21 19.48 -3.57 3.25
CA VAL A 21 19.36 -3.55 1.79
C VAL A 21 17.95 -3.98 1.37
N LEU A 22 17.32 -4.95 2.04
CA LEU A 22 15.92 -5.32 1.82
C LEU A 22 14.95 -4.20 2.26
N GLN A 23 15.28 -3.49 3.35
CA GLN A 23 14.56 -2.28 3.76
C GLN A 23 14.73 -1.14 2.74
N GLN A 24 15.90 -1.03 2.09
CA GLN A 24 16.11 -0.07 1.00
C GLN A 24 15.44 -0.53 -0.31
N ALA A 25 15.39 -1.84 -0.56
CA ALA A 25 14.61 -2.45 -1.63
C ALA A 25 13.08 -2.38 -1.36
N GLN A 26 12.63 -1.86 -0.21
CA GLN A 26 11.25 -1.38 -0.05
C GLN A 26 10.88 -0.27 -1.07
N GLN A 27 11.82 0.18 -1.89
CA GLN A 27 11.58 1.00 -3.08
C GLN A 27 11.01 0.23 -4.29
N ASP A 28 10.84 -1.10 -4.23
CA ASP A 28 10.21 -1.91 -5.30
C ASP A 28 8.68 -1.75 -5.39
N PHE A 29 8.12 -0.65 -4.88
CA PHE A 29 6.71 -0.32 -5.12
C PHE A 29 6.52 0.01 -6.61
N ASN A 30 6.13 -1.00 -7.37
CA ASN A 30 5.81 -0.83 -8.77
C ASN A 30 4.32 -0.52 -8.94
N ILE A 31 3.99 0.75 -9.15
CA ILE A 31 2.62 1.16 -9.44
C ILE A 31 2.04 0.40 -10.64
N PHE A 32 2.84 0.15 -11.69
CA PHE A 32 2.42 -0.58 -12.89
C PHE A 32 2.10 -2.05 -12.63
N SER A 33 2.60 -2.64 -11.54
CA SER A 33 2.20 -4.00 -11.15
C SER A 33 0.74 -4.06 -10.64
N ILE A 34 0.21 -2.92 -10.22
CA ILE A 34 -1.16 -2.76 -9.68
C ILE A 34 -2.11 -2.33 -10.80
N LEU A 35 -1.62 -1.54 -11.76
CA LEU A 35 -2.37 -1.06 -12.92
C LEU A 35 -2.51 -2.20 -13.95
N ARG A 36 -3.74 -2.64 -14.23
CA ARG A 36 -4.05 -3.56 -15.35
C ARG A 36 -4.17 -2.77 -16.67
N SER A 37 -4.42 -3.44 -17.79
CA SER A 37 -4.48 -2.80 -19.12
C SER A 37 -5.44 -1.60 -19.15
N GLU A 38 -5.12 -0.61 -20.00
CA GLU A 38 -5.82 0.68 -20.12
C GLU A 38 -7.34 0.56 -20.34
N SER A 39 -7.80 -0.56 -20.91
CA SER A 39 -9.22 -0.90 -21.08
C SER A 39 -10.01 -1.15 -19.78
N ASP A 40 -9.35 -1.23 -18.62
CA ASP A 40 -9.95 -1.40 -17.28
C ASP A 40 -9.83 -0.11 -16.42
N GLU A 41 -9.77 1.08 -17.03
CA GLU A 41 -9.59 2.39 -16.36
C GLU A 41 -10.51 2.60 -15.13
N VAL A 42 -11.77 2.18 -15.23
CA VAL A 42 -12.76 2.25 -14.15
C VAL A 42 -12.31 1.52 -12.88
N TYR A 43 -11.70 0.35 -13.06
CA TYR A 43 -11.20 -0.47 -11.97
C TYR A 43 -9.80 -0.03 -11.53
N LEU A 44 -9.05 0.59 -12.43
CA LEU A 44 -7.68 1.05 -12.23
C LEU A 44 -7.57 2.09 -11.11
N HIS A 45 -8.42 3.13 -11.11
CA HIS A 45 -8.37 4.17 -10.08
C HIS A 45 -8.73 3.64 -8.69
N SER A 46 -9.78 2.82 -8.59
CA SER A 46 -10.22 2.25 -7.32
C SER A 46 -9.21 1.24 -6.77
N GLN A 47 -8.59 0.45 -7.66
CA GLN A 47 -7.55 -0.51 -7.30
C GLN A 47 -6.26 0.19 -6.86
N PHE A 48 -5.86 1.26 -7.54
CA PHE A 48 -4.73 2.09 -7.16
C PHE A 48 -4.94 2.70 -5.77
N LEU A 49 -6.07 3.37 -5.54
CA LEU A 49 -6.39 3.97 -4.24
C LEU A 49 -6.46 2.93 -3.13
N ALA A 50 -7.09 1.77 -3.39
CA ALA A 50 -7.17 0.73 -2.39
C ALA A 50 -5.80 0.13 -2.03
N GLU A 51 -4.87 0.04 -2.99
CA GLU A 51 -3.51 -0.39 -2.72
C GLU A 51 -2.72 0.67 -1.95
N LEU A 52 -2.86 1.94 -2.32
CA LEU A 52 -2.15 3.07 -1.70
C LEU A 52 -2.60 3.33 -0.24
N LEU A 53 -3.88 3.13 0.04
CA LEU A 53 -4.45 3.37 1.36
C LEU A 53 -4.36 2.16 2.29
N ASN A 54 -4.02 0.98 1.78
CA ASN A 54 -3.93 -0.24 2.57
C ASN A 54 -2.64 -0.24 3.42
N PRO A 55 -2.70 -0.24 4.76
CA PRO A 55 -1.49 -0.27 5.58
C PRO A 55 -0.59 -1.48 5.38
N LYS A 56 -1.15 -2.56 4.83
CA LYS A 56 -0.46 -3.80 4.47
C LYS A 56 -0.24 -3.93 2.95
N GLY A 57 -0.33 -2.81 2.22
CA GLY A 57 -0.11 -2.75 0.77
C GLY A 57 1.36 -2.93 0.42
N SER A 58 1.63 -3.21 -0.85
CA SER A 58 2.98 -3.47 -1.39
C SER A 58 3.93 -2.26 -1.30
N HIS A 59 3.41 -1.06 -1.01
CA HIS A 59 4.19 0.16 -0.83
C HIS A 59 5.00 0.20 0.48
N ASN A 60 4.72 -0.71 1.43
CA ASN A 60 5.44 -0.84 2.71
C ASN A 60 5.54 0.45 3.55
N GLN A 61 4.60 1.39 3.38
CA GLN A 61 4.56 2.66 4.13
C GLN A 61 3.68 2.58 5.38
N GLY A 62 3.17 1.40 5.73
CA GLY A 62 2.26 1.23 6.86
C GLY A 62 1.07 2.20 6.77
N ASN A 63 0.76 2.84 7.90
CA ASN A 63 -0.38 3.76 8.02
C ASN A 63 -0.11 5.18 7.48
N ILE A 64 1.08 5.50 6.98
CA ILE A 64 1.48 6.89 6.67
C ILE A 64 0.56 7.48 5.57
N LEU A 65 0.41 6.76 4.45
CA LEU A 65 -0.38 7.23 3.31
C LEU A 65 -1.86 7.35 3.66
N LEU A 66 -2.39 6.39 4.39
CA LEU A 66 -3.76 6.43 4.90
C LEU A 66 -3.99 7.62 5.84
N GLY A 67 -3.05 7.88 6.75
CA GLY A 67 -3.13 9.02 7.66
C GLY A 67 -3.13 10.36 6.92
N LEU A 68 -2.23 10.52 5.93
CA LEU A 68 -2.19 11.72 5.08
C LEU A 68 -3.48 11.91 4.29
N PHE A 69 -4.01 10.84 3.71
CA PHE A 69 -5.29 10.90 3.00
C PHE A 69 -6.43 11.34 3.91
N LEU A 70 -6.54 10.76 5.11
CA LEU A 70 -7.56 11.10 6.09
C LEU A 70 -7.46 12.55 6.57
N GLN A 71 -6.25 13.11 6.64
CA GLN A 71 -6.07 14.54 6.90
C GLN A 71 -6.61 15.40 5.75
N GLN A 72 -6.44 15.00 4.49
CA GLN A 72 -6.93 15.75 3.33
C GLN A 72 -8.47 15.71 3.19
N VAL A 73 -9.12 14.68 3.70
CA VAL A 73 -10.60 14.55 3.68
C VAL A 73 -11.25 14.98 5.00
N ASP A 74 -10.55 15.76 5.83
CA ASP A 74 -11.03 16.30 7.11
C ASP A 74 -11.46 15.24 8.14
N LEU A 75 -10.78 14.08 8.16
CA LEU A 75 -10.99 12.98 9.12
C LEU A 75 -9.73 12.66 9.95
N PRO A 76 -9.10 13.64 10.64
CA PRO A 76 -7.82 13.44 11.32
C PRO A 76 -7.85 12.51 12.54
N ASN A 77 -9.02 12.31 13.16
CA ASN A 77 -9.17 11.57 14.42
C ASN A 77 -9.48 10.07 14.23
N PHE A 78 -9.20 9.52 13.05
CA PHE A 78 -9.46 8.11 12.77
C PHE A 78 -8.42 7.20 13.45
N ASN A 79 -8.85 6.07 14.01
CA ASN A 79 -7.95 5.12 14.67
C ASN A 79 -7.25 4.20 13.66
N LEU A 80 -5.93 4.31 13.56
CA LEU A 80 -5.10 3.58 12.60
C LEU A 80 -4.56 2.22 13.11
N LYS A 81 -4.86 1.78 14.34
CA LYS A 81 -4.22 0.60 14.93
C LYS A 81 -4.61 -0.72 14.26
N ASN A 82 -5.85 -0.86 13.79
CA ASN A 82 -6.39 -2.10 13.20
C ASN A 82 -7.25 -1.81 11.96
N VAL A 83 -6.70 -1.09 10.98
CA VAL A 83 -7.44 -0.73 9.77
C VAL A 83 -7.26 -1.78 8.69
N TYR A 84 -8.36 -2.12 8.02
CA TYR A 84 -8.38 -2.93 6.81
C TYR A 84 -9.03 -2.13 5.69
N VAL A 85 -8.36 -2.05 4.54
CA VAL A 85 -8.91 -1.42 3.34
C VAL A 85 -9.47 -2.53 2.45
N LYS A 86 -10.79 -2.48 2.21
CA LYS A 86 -11.46 -3.41 1.31
C LYS A 86 -11.35 -2.90 -0.12
N LYS A 87 -10.74 -3.72 -0.99
CA LYS A 87 -10.82 -3.51 -2.44
C LYS A 87 -12.27 -3.73 -2.87
N ASN A 88 -12.96 -2.67 -3.29
CA ASN A 88 -14.29 -2.79 -3.83
C ASN A 88 -14.18 -2.78 -5.36
N THR A 89 -14.17 -3.97 -5.95
CA THR A 89 -14.14 -4.17 -7.41
C THR A 89 -15.52 -3.96 -8.03
N MET A 90 -16.51 -3.50 -7.27
CA MET A 90 -17.82 -3.22 -7.81
C MET A 90 -17.90 -1.76 -8.24
N ALA A 91 -18.44 -1.59 -9.44
CA ALA A 91 -18.82 -0.35 -10.11
C ALA A 91 -19.77 0.55 -9.30
N LEU A 92 -19.75 0.55 -7.96
CA LEU A 92 -20.63 1.33 -7.11
C LEU A 92 -20.33 2.83 -7.22
N ILE A 93 -19.07 3.24 -7.38
CA ILE A 93 -18.76 4.64 -7.74
C ILE A 93 -19.39 4.96 -9.11
N PHE A 94 -19.27 4.07 -10.09
CA PHE A 94 -19.88 4.23 -11.42
C PHE A 94 -21.42 4.23 -11.39
N LEU A 95 -22.03 3.39 -10.55
CA LEU A 95 -23.48 3.29 -10.37
C LEU A 95 -24.05 4.53 -9.67
N TRP A 96 -23.25 5.19 -8.83
CA TRP A 96 -23.62 6.44 -8.15
C TRP A 96 -23.31 7.69 -8.99
N LEU A 97 -22.30 7.64 -9.87
CA LEU A 97 -21.92 8.74 -10.77
C LEU A 97 -22.81 8.83 -12.02
N MET A 98 -23.46 7.73 -12.40
CA MET A 98 -24.54 7.74 -13.38
C MET A 98 -25.81 8.30 -12.70
N GLU A 99 -26.09 9.60 -12.87
CA GLU A 99 -27.39 10.15 -12.48
C GLU A 99 -28.54 9.32 -13.09
N PRO A 100 -29.70 9.18 -12.41
CA PRO A 100 -30.91 8.62 -12.97
C PRO A 100 -31.53 9.62 -13.96
N LYS A 101 -30.82 9.91 -15.05
CA LYS A 101 -31.42 10.53 -16.23
C LYS A 101 -31.64 9.43 -17.24
N GLN A 102 -32.94 9.15 -17.44
CA GLN A 102 -33.57 8.32 -18.46
C GLN A 102 -34.14 6.98 -17.97
N LEU A 103 -35.16 7.10 -17.12
CA LEU A 103 -36.38 6.32 -17.29
C LEU A 103 -37.52 7.29 -17.59
N PHE A 104 -37.71 7.57 -18.88
CA PHE A 104 -39.01 7.87 -19.49
C PHE A 104 -39.19 6.86 -20.62
#